data_AF-A0A813BV80-F1
#
_entry.id   AF-A0A813BV80-F1
#
_cell.length_a   1.000
_cell.length_b   1.000
_cell.length_c   1.000
_cell.angle_alpha   90.00
_cell.angle_beta   90.00
_cell.angle_gamma   90.00
#
_symmetry.space_group_name_H-M   'P 1'
#
loop_
_entity.id
_entity.type
_entity.pdbx_description
1 polymer ?
#
loop_
_entity_poly.entity_id
_entity_poly.type
_entity_poly.pdbx_seq_one_letter_code
_entity_poly.pdbx_strand_id
1 'polypeptide(L)'
;EGYVARSSNIDLAYIYGYGFPPAKGGPMFYAENYAGFKKILERVKYYNEQAKERFTKNSNYLPVDYFEPSKLLEACAAKEGTKVFPGQTLIDVVLADFRKKSSAPGPFAKL
;
A
#
# COMPACT_ATOMS: atom_id res chain seq x y z
N GLU A 1 -4.39 7.66 7.21
CA GLU A 1 -5.60 6.83 7.13
C GLU A 1 -5.78 5.88 8.32
N GLY A 2 -4.84 5.00 8.70
CA GLY A 2 -4.89 4.33 10.01
C GLY A 2 -6.12 3.43 10.30
N TYR A 3 -6.99 3.19 9.33
CA TYR A 3 -8.20 2.35 9.45
C TYR A 3 -7.90 0.88 9.74
N VAL A 4 -6.70 0.43 9.41
CA VAL A 4 -6.27 -0.95 9.60
C VAL A 4 -5.05 -0.98 10.54
N ALA A 5 -5.11 -1.84 11.55
CA ALA A 5 -4.06 -1.98 12.55
C ALA A 5 -2.82 -2.77 12.05
N ARG A 6 -3.01 -3.74 11.15
CA ARG A 6 -1.94 -4.61 10.59
C ARG A 6 -2.25 -4.99 9.14
N SER A 7 -1.22 -5.16 8.33
CA SER A 7 -1.37 -5.60 6.92
C SER A 7 -2.13 -6.92 6.80
N SER A 8 -1.91 -7.85 7.73
CA SER A 8 -2.55 -9.18 7.77
C SER A 8 -4.08 -9.14 7.94
N ASN A 9 -4.64 -8.09 8.55
CA ASN A 9 -6.10 -7.96 8.67
C ASN A 9 -6.75 -7.74 7.29
N ILE A 10 -6.04 -7.08 6.37
CA ILE A 10 -6.51 -6.90 4.98
C ILE A 10 -6.43 -8.25 4.26
N ASP A 11 -5.36 -9.02 4.47
CA ASP A 11 -5.24 -10.35 3.88
C ASP A 11 -6.39 -11.27 4.29
N LEU A 12 -6.70 -11.28 5.58
CA LEU A 12 -7.82 -12.05 6.12
C LEU A 12 -9.15 -11.63 5.48
N ALA A 13 -9.41 -10.32 5.41
CA ALA A 13 -10.63 -9.80 4.80
C ALA A 13 -10.75 -10.17 3.31
N TYR A 14 -9.65 -10.16 2.56
CA TYR A 14 -9.66 -10.51 1.14
C TYR A 14 -9.81 -12.01 0.88
N ILE A 15 -9.20 -12.85 1.73
CA ILE A 15 -9.33 -14.30 1.63
C ILE A 15 -10.76 -14.73 1.93
N TYR A 16 -11.33 -14.27 3.06
CA TYR A 16 -12.65 -14.72 3.51
C TYR A 16 -13.82 -13.92 2.93
N GLY A 17 -13.60 -12.66 2.52
CA GLY A 17 -14.66 -11.79 2.00
C GLY A 17 -14.72 -11.70 0.48
N TYR A 18 -13.57 -11.77 -0.21
CA TYR A 18 -13.48 -11.52 -1.67
C TYR A 18 -12.95 -12.71 -2.47
N GLY A 19 -12.69 -13.85 -1.82
CA GLY A 19 -12.26 -15.08 -2.49
C GLY A 19 -10.82 -15.05 -3.03
N PHE A 20 -9.94 -14.25 -2.43
CA PHE A 20 -8.53 -14.24 -2.82
C PHE A 20 -7.90 -15.63 -2.57
N PRO A 21 -7.08 -16.18 -3.50
CA PRO A 21 -6.52 -17.53 -3.36
C PRO A 21 -5.74 -17.71 -2.04
N PRO A 22 -6.20 -18.60 -1.13
CA PRO A 22 -5.56 -18.79 0.18
C PRO A 22 -4.12 -19.28 0.06
N ALA A 23 -3.82 -20.06 -0.98
CA ALA A 23 -2.47 -20.56 -1.26
C ALA A 23 -1.45 -19.43 -1.54
N LYS A 24 -1.90 -18.21 -1.82
CA LYS A 24 -1.04 -17.03 -2.01
C LYS A 24 -0.93 -16.16 -0.76
N GLY A 25 -1.54 -16.54 0.36
CA GLY A 25 -1.43 -15.85 1.66
C GLY A 25 -2.18 -14.53 1.80
N GLY A 26 -2.80 -14.02 0.73
CA GLY A 26 -3.50 -12.73 0.70
C GLY A 26 -2.78 -11.69 -0.18
N PRO A 27 -3.45 -10.58 -0.55
CA PRO A 27 -2.88 -9.55 -1.43
C PRO A 27 -1.63 -8.86 -0.87
N MET A 28 -1.56 -8.57 0.43
CA MET A 28 -0.40 -7.94 1.08
C MET A 28 0.76 -8.93 1.20
N PHE A 29 0.51 -10.15 1.66
CA PHE A 29 1.52 -11.22 1.66
C PHE A 29 2.05 -11.49 0.24
N TYR A 30 1.17 -11.50 -0.76
CA TYR A 30 1.54 -11.73 -2.15
C TYR A 30 2.40 -10.58 -2.72
N ALA A 31 2.07 -9.34 -2.37
CA ALA A 31 2.82 -8.16 -2.77
C ALA A 31 4.27 -8.22 -2.29
N GLU A 32 4.47 -8.62 -1.03
CA GLU A 32 5.79 -8.68 -0.41
C GLU A 32 6.63 -9.87 -0.89
N ASN A 33 6.05 -11.07 -0.95
CA ASN A 33 6.83 -12.30 -1.12
C ASN A 33 6.96 -12.77 -2.57
N TYR A 34 6.03 -12.39 -3.46
CA TYR A 34 5.99 -12.93 -4.83
C TYR A 34 6.02 -11.85 -5.91
N ALA A 35 5.29 -10.75 -5.74
CA ALA A 35 5.18 -9.72 -6.77
C ALA A 35 6.32 -8.69 -6.73
N GLY A 36 6.66 -8.22 -5.53
CA GLY A 36 7.62 -7.15 -5.29
C GLY A 36 7.01 -5.75 -5.33
N PHE A 37 7.39 -4.89 -4.37
CA PHE A 37 6.86 -3.55 -4.20
C PHE A 37 7.28 -2.60 -5.33
N LYS A 38 8.52 -2.67 -5.82
CA LYS A 38 8.99 -1.85 -6.96
C LYS A 38 8.17 -2.12 -8.21
N LYS A 39 7.92 -3.40 -8.51
CA LYS A 39 7.12 -3.81 -9.68
C LYS A 39 5.68 -3.32 -9.56
N ILE A 40 5.09 -3.44 -8.37
CA ILE A 40 3.72 -2.93 -8.12
C ILE A 40 3.71 -1.41 -8.29
N LEU A 41 4.67 -0.68 -7.71
CA LEU A 41 4.76 0.77 -7.82
C LEU A 41 4.87 1.23 -9.28
N GLU A 42 5.72 0.57 -10.07
CA GLU A 42 5.87 0.85 -11.50
C GLU A 42 4.55 0.64 -12.26
N ARG A 43 3.86 -0.48 -12.00
CA ARG A 43 2.57 -0.78 -12.65
C ARG A 43 1.49 0.22 -12.25
N VAL A 44 1.43 0.62 -10.98
CA VAL A 44 0.49 1.63 -10.49
C VAL A 44 0.71 2.97 -11.20
N LYS A 45 1.97 3.43 -11.31
CA LYS A 45 2.31 4.65 -12.06
C LYS A 45 1.89 4.56 -13.53
N TYR A 46 2.17 3.44 -14.18
CA TYR A 46 1.78 3.19 -15.56
C TYR A 46 0.25 3.25 -15.76
N TYR A 47 -0.54 2.63 -14.88
CA TYR A 47 -1.99 2.70 -14.98
C TYR A 47 -2.56 4.08 -14.63
N ASN A 48 -1.89 4.84 -13.76
CA ASN A 48 -2.24 6.23 -13.48
C ASN A 48 -2.10 7.11 -14.73
N GLU A 49 -0.99 6.98 -15.45
CA GLU A 49 -0.77 7.71 -16.70
C GLU A 49 -1.82 7.36 -17.75
N GLN A 50 -2.14 6.07 -17.92
CA GLN A 50 -3.19 5.65 -18.83
C GLN A 50 -4.59 6.13 -18.42
N ALA A 51 -4.89 6.16 -17.12
CA ALA A 51 -6.16 6.68 -16.63
C ALA A 51 -6.29 8.18 -16.93
N LYS A 52 -5.23 8.95 -16.72
CA LYS A 52 -5.17 10.38 -17.08
C LYS A 52 -5.34 10.59 -18.58
N GLU A 53 -4.68 9.79 -19.41
CA GLU A 53 -4.81 9.88 -20.87
C GLU A 53 -6.25 9.56 -21.35
N ARG A 54 -6.93 8.60 -20.73
CA ARG A 54 -8.33 8.30 -21.05
C ARG A 54 -9.25 9.47 -20.70
N PHE A 55 -8.99 10.12 -19.57
CA PHE A 55 -9.73 11.30 -19.14
C PHE A 55 -9.52 12.48 -20.10
N THR A 56 -8.29 12.73 -20.58
CA THR A 56 -8.04 13.82 -21.54
C THR A 56 -8.67 13.56 -22.90
N LYS A 57 -8.81 12.30 -23.33
CA LYS A 57 -9.43 11.93 -24.61
C LYS A 57 -10.96 11.92 -24.57
N ASN A 58 -11.58 11.66 -23.43
CA ASN A 58 -13.04 11.61 -23.31
C ASN A 58 -13.47 12.07 -21.90
N SER A 59 -14.15 13.22 -21.85
CA SER A 59 -14.65 13.82 -20.62
C SER A 59 -15.79 13.04 -19.94
N ASN A 60 -16.32 11.98 -20.56
CA ASN A 60 -17.29 11.09 -19.92
C ASN A 60 -16.64 10.11 -18.92
N TYR A 61 -15.30 9.98 -18.93
CA TYR A 61 -14.59 9.27 -17.87
C TYR A 61 -14.47 10.17 -16.63
N LEU A 62 -14.56 9.57 -15.44
CA LEU A 62 -14.33 10.29 -14.19
C LEU A 62 -12.88 10.79 -14.12
N PRO A 63 -12.59 11.90 -13.42
CA PRO A 63 -11.23 12.20 -13.01
C PRO A 63 -10.78 11.12 -12.01
N VAL A 64 -10.02 10.14 -12.49
CA VAL A 64 -9.68 8.91 -11.74
C VAL A 64 -8.35 9.11 -11.00
N ASP A 65 -8.38 9.36 -9.69
CA ASP A 65 -7.21 9.43 -8.80
C ASP A 65 -6.86 8.08 -8.14
N TYR A 66 -7.65 7.04 -8.41
CA TYR A 66 -7.51 5.69 -7.82
C TYR A 66 -6.18 5.00 -8.07
N PHE A 67 -5.46 5.35 -9.14
CA PHE A 67 -4.15 4.79 -9.47
C PHE A 67 -2.99 5.66 -8.98
N GLU A 68 -3.24 6.71 -8.21
CA GLU A 68 -2.15 7.43 -7.56
C GLU A 68 -1.43 6.50 -6.54
N PRO A 69 -0.10 6.35 -6.64
CA PRO A 69 0.62 5.49 -5.72
C PRO A 69 0.52 6.05 -4.29
N SER A 70 0.22 5.17 -3.34
CA SER A 70 0.18 5.59 -1.94
C SER A 70 1.59 5.87 -1.41
N LYS A 71 1.71 6.87 -0.52
CA LYS A 71 2.98 7.20 0.15
C LYS A 71 3.59 5.99 0.88
N LEU A 72 2.75 5.10 1.38
CA LEU A 72 3.18 3.87 2.03
C LEU A 72 3.80 2.90 1.02
N LEU A 73 3.17 2.73 -0.15
CA LEU A 73 3.70 1.88 -1.22
C LEU A 73 5.06 2.36 -1.71
N GLU A 74 5.24 3.67 -1.86
CA GLU A 74 6.54 4.27 -2.22
C GLU A 74 7.61 3.97 -1.18
N ALA A 75 7.28 4.09 0.11
CA ALA A 75 8.21 3.77 1.19
C ALA A 75 8.53 2.27 1.27
N CYS A 76 7.55 1.39 1.04
CA CYS A 76 7.79 -0.06 0.94
C CYS A 76 8.71 -0.39 -0.24
N ALA A 77 8.50 0.23 -1.41
CA ALA A 77 9.36 0.06 -2.57
C ALA A 77 10.79 0.57 -2.31
N ALA A 78 10.95 1.67 -1.57
CA ALA A 78 12.25 2.21 -1.20
C ALA A 78 13.03 1.29 -0.23
N LYS A 79 12.32 0.57 0.65
CA LYS A 79 12.90 -0.38 1.62
C LYS A 79 12.86 -1.83 1.15
N GLU A 80 12.47 -2.08 -0.09
CA GLU A 80 12.38 -3.44 -0.62
C GLU A 80 13.75 -4.13 -0.61
N GLY A 81 13.81 -5.32 0.02
CA GLY A 81 15.05 -6.08 0.21
C GLY A 81 15.70 -5.91 1.59
N THR A 82 15.17 -5.06 2.48
CA THR A 82 15.61 -5.04 3.88
C THR A 82 15.18 -6.31 4.59
N LYS A 83 16.11 -6.97 5.28
CA LYS A 83 15.77 -8.10 6.16
C LYS A 83 14.92 -7.60 7.32
N VAL A 84 13.69 -8.11 7.37
CA VAL A 84 12.77 -7.93 8.50
C VAL A 84 12.92 -9.08 9.49
N PHE A 85 12.59 -8.83 10.75
CA PHE A 85 12.59 -9.88 11.76
C PHE A 85 11.56 -10.96 11.41
N PRO A 86 11.85 -12.24 11.71
CA PRO A 86 10.91 -13.32 11.47
C PRO A 86 9.57 -13.05 12.19
N GLY A 87 8.47 -13.15 11.44
CA GLY A 87 7.12 -12.86 11.93
C GLY A 87 6.65 -11.41 11.76
N GLN A 88 7.48 -10.53 11.19
CA GLN A 88 7.08 -9.17 10.79
C GLN A 88 7.06 -9.05 9.26
N THR A 89 6.11 -8.27 8.74
CA THR A 89 6.08 -7.88 7.33
C THR A 89 6.79 -6.54 7.15
N LEU A 90 7.43 -6.32 6.01
CA LEU A 90 8.01 -5.03 5.64
C LEU A 90 6.95 -3.93 5.67
N ILE A 91 5.73 -4.28 5.28
CA ILE A 91 4.57 -3.39 5.34
C ILE A 91 4.33 -2.93 6.78
N ASP A 92 4.31 -3.82 7.77
CA ASP A 92 4.08 -3.46 9.17
C ASP A 92 5.20 -2.59 9.75
N VAL A 93 6.46 -2.86 9.36
CA VAL A 93 7.61 -2.03 9.76
C VAL A 93 7.48 -0.61 9.21
N VAL A 94 7.15 -0.48 7.92
CA VAL A 94 6.94 0.82 7.27
C VAL A 94 5.71 1.53 7.87
N LEU A 95 4.63 0.80 8.13
CA LEU A 95 3.42 1.33 8.75
C LEU A 95 3.73 1.90 10.14
N ALA A 96 4.56 1.21 10.94
CA ALA A 96 4.99 1.69 12.24
C ALA A 96 5.81 2.99 12.15
N ASP A 97 6.69 3.12 11.16
CA ASP A 97 7.45 4.36 10.92
C ASP A 97 6.53 5.52 10.52
N PHE A 98 5.54 5.25 9.65
CA PHE A 98 4.52 6.25 9.28
C PHE A 98 3.71 6.70 10.49
N ARG A 99 3.30 5.78 11.36
CA ARG A 99 2.57 6.08 12.59
C ARG A 99 3.40 6.93 13.56
N LYS A 100 4.70 6.62 13.70
CA LYS A 100 5.62 7.45 14.50
C LYS A 100 5.72 8.87 13.95
N LYS A 101 5.90 9.00 12.63
CA LYS A 101 5.99 10.29 11.94
C LYS A 101 4.70 11.11 12.04
N SER A 102 3.54 10.47 12.04
CA SER A 102 2.24 11.15 12.25
C SER A 102 1.94 11.47 13.71
N SER A 103 2.59 10.79 14.67
CA SER A 103 2.39 11.00 16.12
C SER A 103 3.31 12.06 16.73
N ALA A 104 4.11 12.77 15.93
CA ALA A 104 4.91 13.88 16.44
C ALA A 104 3.99 14.86 17.18
N PRO A 105 4.33 15.24 18.44
CA PRO A 105 3.46 16.08 19.25
C PRO A 105 3.18 17.38 18.50
N GLY A 106 1.91 17.63 18.22
CA GLY A 106 1.47 18.92 17.72
C GLY A 106 1.86 20.02 18.72
N PRO A 107 1.88 21.29 18.29
CA PRO A 107 2.35 22.43 19.10
C PRO A 107 1.62 22.64 20.45
N PHE A 108 0.58 21.85 20.74
CA PHE A 108 -0.22 21.91 21.96
C PHE A 108 0.05 20.80 22.99
N ALA A 109 0.99 19.88 22.74
CA ALA A 109 1.24 18.75 23.65
C ALA A 109 1.95 19.10 24.99
N LYS A 110 2.19 20.39 25.26
CA LYS A 110 2.88 20.91 26.47
C LYS A 110 2.09 22.00 27.21
N LEU A 111 0.80 22.15 26.97
CA LEU A 111 -0.09 23.02 27.76
C LEU A 111 -0.75 22.24 28.89
#